data_AF-A0A6M0AGM1-F1
#
_entry.id   AF-A0A6M0AGM1-F1
#
_cell.length_a   1.000
_cell.length_b   1.000
_cell.length_c   1.000
_cell.angle_alpha   90.00
_cell.angle_beta   90.00
_cell.angle_gamma   90.00
#
_symmetry.space_group_name_H-M   'P 1'
#
loop_
_entity.id
_entity.type
_entity.pdbx_description
1 polymer ?
#
loop_
_entity_poly.entity_id
_entity_poly.type
_entity_poly.pdbx_seq_one_letter_code
_entity_poly.pdbx_strand_id
1 'polypeptide(L)'
;MNFTSIKTKYLICVATVSALTSIVATTTAAYSATIVQSASVPLMPTNITDELLTPVINPFDTSLGTLDAVTIEFNGLMSGDARSESLDAKPATLTWNLEGLFTLVGANNTTLFTQTARVRDSAVVAAYDGTLDFQGESAVSFIGLTANVSGEKTFTNGSVFNAFLGTEPVDFFFSAETISIVNGTANILNAIATKAQADVTVTYDYTPSEPEPVPE
;
A
#
# COMPACT_ATOMS: atom_id res chain seq x y z
N MET A 1 63.07 -16.14 59.10
CA MET A 1 63.07 -15.50 57.76
C MET A 1 62.70 -14.04 57.93
N ASN A 2 63.65 -13.18 57.55
CA ASN A 2 63.60 -11.78 57.15
C ASN A 2 62.85 -10.72 57.99
N PHE A 3 63.69 -9.87 58.57
CA PHE A 3 63.49 -8.48 59.01
C PHE A 3 62.79 -7.61 57.94
N THR A 4 62.07 -6.55 58.35
CA THR A 4 62.54 -5.14 58.32
C THR A 4 61.36 -4.16 58.54
N SER A 5 61.65 -3.13 59.34
CA SER A 5 60.91 -1.89 59.61
C SER A 5 60.55 -1.07 58.34
N ILE A 6 59.63 -0.10 58.43
CA ILE A 6 59.91 1.34 58.20
C ILE A 6 58.61 2.19 58.26
N LYS A 7 58.63 3.19 59.13
CA LYS A 7 57.72 4.36 59.17
C LYS A 7 57.91 5.20 57.89
N THR A 8 56.89 5.90 57.35
CA THR A 8 57.10 7.23 56.70
C THR A 8 55.80 8.00 56.41
N LYS A 9 55.73 9.18 57.05
CA LYS A 9 55.35 10.55 56.64
C LYS A 9 54.05 10.85 55.86
N TYR A 10 53.35 11.83 56.42
CA TYR A 10 52.32 12.70 55.86
C TYR A 10 52.70 13.31 54.50
N LEU A 11 51.72 13.39 53.60
CA LEU A 11 51.62 14.43 52.58
C LEU A 11 50.18 14.97 52.60
N ILE A 12 50.03 16.22 53.01
CA ILE A 12 48.84 17.02 52.76
C ILE A 12 48.89 17.39 51.27
N CYS A 13 47.91 16.92 50.51
CA CYS A 13 47.67 17.40 49.15
C CYS A 13 46.35 18.18 49.17
N VAL A 14 46.46 19.51 49.18
CA VAL A 14 45.32 20.41 48.97
C VAL A 14 44.97 20.31 47.49
N ALA A 15 43.93 19.55 47.16
CA ALA A 15 43.30 19.62 45.86
C ALA A 15 42.05 20.50 45.99
N THR A 16 42.09 21.66 45.35
CA THR A 16 40.92 22.50 45.10
C THR A 16 39.90 21.69 44.31
N VAL A 17 38.79 21.31 44.95
CA VAL A 17 37.66 20.70 44.26
C VAL A 17 36.92 21.83 43.55
N SER A 18 37.22 22.01 42.27
CA SER A 18 36.31 22.70 41.36
C SER A 18 35.03 21.85 41.28
N ALA A 19 33.94 22.37 41.83
CA ALA A 19 32.62 21.77 41.68
C ALA A 19 32.26 21.76 40.19
N LEU A 20 32.42 20.61 39.53
CA LEU A 20 31.76 20.34 38.26
C LEU A 20 30.27 20.21 38.58
N THR A 21 29.49 21.23 38.25
CA THR A 21 28.06 21.08 38.03
C THR A 21 27.88 20.16 36.82
N SER A 22 27.60 18.89 37.08
CA SER A 22 27.12 17.96 36.07
C SER A 22 25.76 18.47 35.57
N ILE A 23 25.75 19.10 34.39
CA ILE A 23 24.53 19.25 33.60
C ILE A 23 24.12 17.83 33.23
N VAL A 24 23.07 17.31 33.88
CA VAL A 24 22.37 16.13 33.39
C VAL A 24 21.63 16.60 32.14
N ALA A 25 22.21 16.32 30.97
CA ALA A 25 21.46 16.40 29.73
C ALA A 25 20.41 15.28 29.79
N THR A 26 19.17 15.62 30.17
CA THR A 26 18.02 14.73 29.96
C THR A 26 17.81 14.67 28.46
N THR A 27 18.40 13.67 27.80
CA THR A 27 18.02 13.33 26.43
C THR A 27 16.58 12.84 26.49
N THR A 28 15.62 13.71 26.21
CA THR A 28 14.26 13.30 25.90
C THR A 28 14.33 12.48 24.63
N ALA A 29 14.24 11.16 24.75
CA ALA A 29 14.03 10.31 23.59
C ALA A 29 12.70 10.76 22.97
N ALA A 30 12.72 11.25 21.74
CA ALA A 30 11.50 11.49 21.00
C ALA A 30 10.81 10.12 20.83
N TYR A 31 9.65 9.94 21.47
CA TYR A 31 8.81 8.79 21.23
C TYR A 31 8.10 9.04 19.90
N SER A 32 8.17 8.09 18.96
CA SER A 32 7.35 8.10 17.75
C SER A 32 6.13 7.23 18.00
N ALA A 33 4.95 7.73 17.66
CA ALA A 33 3.67 7.05 17.76
C ALA A 33 2.97 7.01 16.40
N THR A 34 2.02 6.09 16.24
CA THR A 34 1.31 5.91 14.97
C THR A 34 -0.20 5.93 15.11
N ILE A 35 -0.87 6.43 14.06
CA ILE A 35 -2.32 6.32 13.86
C ILE A 35 -2.55 5.72 12.49
N VAL A 36 -3.48 4.76 12.38
CA VAL A 36 -3.80 4.09 11.11
C VAL A 36 -5.27 4.29 10.79
N GLN A 37 -5.56 4.70 9.56
CA GLN A 37 -6.90 4.78 8.98
C GLN A 37 -6.92 4.01 7.66
N SER A 38 -8.10 3.51 7.27
CA SER A 38 -8.26 2.77 6.02
C SER A 38 -9.54 3.17 5.29
N ALA A 39 -9.50 3.07 3.98
CA ALA A 39 -10.61 3.33 3.08
C ALA A 39 -10.60 2.30 1.95
N SER A 40 -11.77 1.95 1.40
CA SER A 40 -11.83 0.98 0.30
C SER A 40 -12.96 1.26 -0.68
N VAL A 41 -12.82 0.63 -1.85
CA VAL A 41 -13.86 0.43 -2.86
C VAL A 41 -14.10 -1.08 -2.95
N PRO A 42 -15.35 -1.57 -2.79
CA PRO A 42 -15.63 -3.00 -2.85
C PRO A 42 -15.41 -3.56 -4.26
N LEU A 43 -15.31 -4.88 -4.36
CA LEU A 43 -15.18 -5.57 -5.64
C LEU A 43 -16.40 -5.33 -6.54
N MET A 44 -16.20 -4.60 -7.64
CA MET A 44 -17.24 -4.26 -8.61
C MET A 44 -16.74 -4.37 -10.05
N PRO A 45 -17.63 -4.41 -11.07
CA PRO A 45 -17.19 -4.48 -12.47
C PRO A 45 -16.18 -3.37 -12.82
N THR A 46 -15.18 -3.73 -13.63
CA THR A 46 -14.16 -2.79 -14.12
C THR A 46 -14.74 -1.72 -15.06
N ASN A 47 -13.86 -0.84 -15.55
CA ASN A 47 -14.19 0.47 -16.13
C ASN A 47 -14.76 1.42 -15.07
N ILE A 48 -14.19 1.30 -13.87
CA ILE A 48 -14.43 2.20 -12.73
C ILE A 48 -13.74 3.52 -13.04
N THR A 49 -14.45 4.63 -12.86
CA THR A 49 -13.93 5.99 -13.06
C THR A 49 -14.16 6.81 -11.81
N ASP A 50 -13.06 7.25 -11.19
CA ASP A 50 -13.00 8.15 -10.04
C ASP A 50 -13.97 7.77 -8.91
N GLU A 51 -13.99 6.48 -8.56
CA GLU A 51 -14.80 6.00 -7.43
C GLU A 51 -14.18 6.46 -6.12
N LEU A 52 -14.96 7.12 -5.29
CA LEU A 52 -14.55 7.55 -3.96
C LEU A 52 -14.37 6.34 -3.02
N LEU A 53 -13.19 6.20 -2.41
CA LEU A 53 -12.98 5.23 -1.33
C LEU A 53 -13.70 5.68 -0.06
N THR A 54 -14.26 4.72 0.68
CA THR A 54 -14.97 4.99 1.93
C THR A 54 -14.49 4.08 3.08
N PRO A 55 -14.50 4.55 4.34
CA PRO A 55 -14.77 5.93 4.76
C PRO A 55 -13.68 6.91 4.29
N VAL A 56 -13.97 8.22 4.31
CA VAL A 56 -12.96 9.25 4.05
C VAL A 56 -11.87 9.22 5.14
N ILE A 57 -10.66 9.66 4.81
CA ILE A 57 -9.55 9.69 5.76
C ILE A 57 -9.53 11.05 6.47
N ASN A 58 -9.61 11.05 7.80
CA ASN A 58 -9.58 12.29 8.58
C ASN A 58 -8.14 12.82 8.68
N PRO A 59 -7.92 14.16 8.65
CA PRO A 59 -6.62 14.75 8.91
C PRO A 59 -6.05 14.36 10.28
N PHE A 60 -4.74 14.53 10.45
CA PHE A 60 -4.08 14.33 11.72
C PHE A 60 -4.55 15.40 12.74
N ASP A 61 -4.90 14.95 13.95
CA ASP A 61 -5.22 15.84 15.06
C ASP A 61 -3.94 16.43 15.66
N THR A 62 -3.67 17.69 15.35
CA THR A 62 -2.46 18.40 15.79
C THR A 62 -2.39 18.61 17.31
N SER A 63 -3.48 18.38 18.06
CA SER A 63 -3.43 18.38 19.52
C SER A 63 -2.68 17.18 20.10
N LEU A 64 -2.47 16.12 19.30
CA LEU A 64 -1.74 14.92 19.72
C LEU A 64 -0.22 15.09 19.66
N GLY A 65 0.28 16.04 18.88
CA GLY A 65 1.71 16.27 18.70
C GLY A 65 2.07 16.83 17.32
N THR A 66 3.30 16.55 16.89
CA THR A 66 3.82 16.98 15.58
C THR A 66 3.79 15.80 14.62
N LEU A 67 3.06 15.93 13.50
CA LEU A 67 3.08 14.95 12.42
C LEU A 67 4.45 14.95 11.74
N ASP A 68 5.10 13.79 11.70
CA ASP A 68 6.44 13.62 11.12
C ASP A 68 6.36 13.04 9.71
N ALA A 69 5.47 12.07 9.49
CA ALA A 69 5.27 11.45 8.19
C ALA A 69 3.84 10.95 7.98
N VAL A 70 3.45 10.86 6.71
CA VAL A 70 2.24 10.17 6.26
C VAL A 70 2.65 9.09 5.27
N THR A 71 2.41 7.84 5.62
CA THR A 71 2.62 6.69 4.72
C THR A 71 1.28 6.24 4.17
N ILE A 72 1.19 6.17 2.84
CA ILE A 72 0.01 5.71 2.11
C ILE A 72 0.36 4.38 1.44
N GLU A 73 -0.30 3.31 1.88
CA GLU A 73 -0.28 2.00 1.23
C GLU A 73 -1.53 1.86 0.34
N PHE A 74 -1.35 1.34 -0.86
CA PHE A 74 -2.40 1.03 -1.81
C PHE A 74 -2.32 -0.44 -2.20
N ASN A 75 -3.43 -1.15 -2.04
CA ASN A 75 -3.61 -2.51 -2.51
C ASN A 75 -4.78 -2.57 -3.47
N GLY A 76 -4.59 -3.19 -4.63
CA GLY A 76 -5.63 -3.40 -5.62
C GLY A 76 -5.76 -4.87 -5.97
N LEU A 77 -6.99 -5.36 -6.08
CA LEU A 77 -7.30 -6.71 -6.54
C LEU A 77 -8.15 -6.62 -7.80
N MET A 78 -7.74 -7.36 -8.83
CA MET A 78 -8.54 -7.68 -10.00
C MET A 78 -8.99 -9.13 -9.91
N SER A 79 -10.24 -9.39 -10.25
CA SER A 79 -10.77 -10.73 -10.49
C SER A 79 -11.41 -10.79 -11.87
N GLY A 80 -11.31 -11.92 -12.56
CA GLY A 80 -11.87 -12.05 -13.89
C GLY A 80 -12.26 -13.47 -14.26
N ASP A 81 -13.36 -13.53 -15.00
CA ASP A 81 -13.81 -14.73 -15.69
C ASP A 81 -13.58 -14.53 -17.19
N ALA A 82 -13.12 -15.58 -17.85
CA ALA A 82 -12.95 -15.61 -19.29
C ALA A 82 -13.46 -16.93 -19.84
N ARG A 83 -14.19 -16.85 -20.95
CA ARG A 83 -14.63 -18.02 -21.71
C ARG A 83 -14.40 -17.79 -23.19
N SER A 84 -14.06 -18.84 -23.91
CA SER A 84 -13.91 -18.76 -25.36
C SER A 84 -14.35 -20.05 -26.03
N GLU A 85 -14.89 -19.91 -27.23
CA GLU A 85 -15.32 -20.97 -28.13
C GLU A 85 -14.49 -20.90 -29.41
N SER A 86 -13.91 -22.03 -29.80
CA SER A 86 -13.26 -22.19 -31.09
C SER A 86 -14.32 -22.34 -32.19
N LEU A 87 -14.25 -21.51 -33.23
CA LEU A 87 -15.03 -21.64 -34.46
C LEU A 87 -14.21 -22.25 -35.60
N ASP A 88 -13.02 -22.76 -35.30
CA ASP A 88 -12.07 -23.30 -36.27
C ASP A 88 -12.30 -24.77 -36.56
N ALA A 89 -11.96 -25.20 -37.78
CA ALA A 89 -12.01 -26.62 -38.16
C ALA A 89 -10.84 -27.47 -37.59
N LYS A 90 -9.92 -26.85 -36.84
CA LYS A 90 -8.75 -27.51 -36.24
C LYS A 90 -8.55 -27.03 -34.80
N PRO A 91 -7.92 -27.84 -33.93
CA PRO A 91 -7.52 -27.38 -32.61
C PRO A 91 -6.59 -26.17 -32.66
N ALA A 92 -6.69 -25.31 -31.66
CA ALA A 92 -5.87 -24.11 -31.52
C ALA A 92 -5.48 -23.86 -30.07
N THR A 93 -4.34 -23.19 -29.88
CA THR A 93 -3.93 -22.69 -28.56
C THR A 93 -4.37 -21.25 -28.42
N LEU A 94 -5.06 -20.97 -27.33
CA LEU A 94 -5.50 -19.63 -26.95
C LEU A 94 -4.75 -19.20 -25.68
N THR A 95 -4.51 -17.90 -25.54
CA THR A 95 -3.87 -17.29 -24.38
C THR A 95 -4.66 -16.05 -23.96
N TRP A 96 -5.12 -16.07 -22.71
CA TRP A 96 -5.84 -14.96 -22.09
C TRP A 96 -4.83 -14.14 -21.30
N ASN A 97 -4.86 -12.83 -21.53
CA ASN A 97 -4.16 -11.86 -20.71
C ASN A 97 -5.25 -10.99 -20.11
N LEU A 98 -5.67 -11.34 -18.89
CA LEU A 98 -6.59 -10.49 -18.13
C LEU A 98 -5.75 -9.41 -17.46
N GLU A 99 -5.99 -8.18 -17.87
CA GLU A 99 -5.20 -7.02 -17.49
C GLU A 99 -6.13 -5.84 -17.16
N GLY A 100 -5.76 -5.09 -16.12
CA GLY A 100 -6.44 -3.87 -15.70
C GLY A 100 -5.44 -2.81 -15.27
N LEU A 101 -5.65 -1.57 -15.72
CA LEU A 101 -4.88 -0.40 -15.31
C LEU A 101 -5.56 0.27 -14.12
N PHE A 102 -4.88 0.24 -12.98
CA PHE A 102 -5.36 0.73 -11.69
C PHE A 102 -4.70 2.08 -11.41
N THR A 103 -5.51 3.10 -11.13
CA THR A 103 -5.04 4.44 -10.77
C THR A 103 -5.66 4.85 -9.45
N LEU A 104 -4.80 5.32 -8.52
CA LEU A 104 -5.24 5.95 -7.28
C LEU A 104 -4.85 7.42 -7.30
N VAL A 105 -5.84 8.28 -7.15
CA VAL A 105 -5.69 9.73 -6.98
C VAL A 105 -6.02 10.08 -5.53
N GLY A 106 -5.17 10.89 -4.90
CA GLY A 106 -5.40 11.38 -3.55
C GLY A 106 -5.52 12.90 -3.51
N ALA A 107 -5.11 13.49 -2.39
CA ALA A 107 -5.17 14.93 -2.14
C ALA A 107 -4.67 15.79 -3.31
N ASN A 108 -5.36 16.92 -3.52
CA ASN A 108 -5.05 17.91 -4.56
C ASN A 108 -5.01 17.32 -5.98
N ASN A 109 -5.81 16.28 -6.26
CA ASN A 109 -5.82 15.54 -7.53
C ASN A 109 -4.45 14.96 -7.91
N THR A 110 -3.63 14.61 -6.92
CA THR A 110 -2.31 14.03 -7.17
C THR A 110 -2.46 12.54 -7.46
N THR A 111 -1.99 12.09 -8.63
CA THR A 111 -1.87 10.65 -8.90
C THR A 111 -0.80 10.04 -7.99
N LEU A 112 -1.24 9.19 -7.07
CA LEU A 112 -0.36 8.52 -6.12
C LEU A 112 0.19 7.23 -6.72
N PHE A 113 -0.66 6.45 -7.37
CA PHE A 113 -0.28 5.17 -7.98
C PHE A 113 -0.89 5.00 -9.36
N THR A 114 -0.13 4.38 -10.26
CA THR A 114 -0.58 3.85 -11.54
C THR A 114 0.08 2.49 -11.70
N GLN A 115 -0.72 1.42 -11.64
CA GLN A 115 -0.22 0.04 -11.63
C GLN A 115 -1.06 -0.83 -12.56
N THR A 116 -0.47 -1.87 -13.14
CA THR A 116 -1.20 -2.81 -13.99
C THR A 116 -1.31 -4.15 -13.31
N ALA A 117 -2.53 -4.56 -12.97
CA ALA A 117 -2.84 -5.91 -12.48
C ALA A 117 -2.91 -6.84 -13.68
N ARG A 118 -2.20 -7.98 -13.64
CA ARG A 118 -2.14 -8.94 -14.74
C ARG A 118 -2.21 -10.38 -14.26
N VAL A 119 -3.06 -11.17 -14.90
CA VAL A 119 -3.07 -12.64 -14.82
C VAL A 119 -3.17 -13.22 -16.23
N ARG A 120 -2.40 -14.28 -16.48
CA ARG A 120 -2.35 -14.95 -17.77
C ARG A 120 -2.64 -16.42 -17.60
N ASP A 121 -3.41 -16.97 -18.53
CA ASP A 121 -3.60 -18.41 -18.67
C ASP A 121 -3.64 -18.81 -20.15
N SER A 122 -3.47 -20.10 -20.43
CA SER A 122 -3.55 -20.65 -21.79
C SER A 122 -4.12 -22.07 -21.80
N ALA A 123 -4.77 -22.40 -22.91
CA ALA A 123 -5.37 -23.71 -23.12
C ALA A 123 -5.39 -24.04 -24.61
N VAL A 124 -5.43 -25.35 -24.87
CA VAL A 124 -5.74 -25.88 -26.20
C VAL A 124 -7.23 -26.16 -26.25
N VAL A 125 -7.90 -25.63 -27.26
CA VAL A 125 -9.29 -25.95 -27.59
C VAL A 125 -9.31 -26.81 -28.85
N ALA A 126 -10.27 -27.73 -28.95
CA ALA A 126 -10.48 -28.56 -30.11
C ALA A 126 -11.09 -27.76 -31.29
N ALA A 127 -11.34 -28.46 -32.40
CA ALA A 127 -12.11 -27.91 -33.51
C ALA A 127 -13.57 -27.66 -33.08
N TYR A 128 -14.22 -26.68 -33.69
CA TYR A 128 -15.63 -26.37 -33.49
C TYR A 128 -16.50 -27.62 -33.69
N ASP A 129 -17.38 -27.87 -32.73
CA ASP A 129 -18.28 -29.02 -32.73
C ASP A 129 -19.61 -28.76 -33.46
N GLY A 130 -19.82 -27.53 -33.92
CA GLY A 130 -21.04 -27.11 -34.61
C GLY A 130 -22.00 -26.29 -33.75
N THR A 131 -21.74 -26.14 -32.44
CA THR A 131 -22.59 -25.43 -31.49
C THR A 131 -21.87 -24.33 -30.72
N LEU A 132 -22.47 -23.14 -30.65
CA LEU A 132 -21.94 -22.00 -29.90
C LEU A 132 -22.54 -21.98 -28.49
N ASP A 133 -21.90 -22.64 -27.53
CA ASP A 133 -22.41 -22.74 -26.16
C ASP A 133 -21.36 -22.59 -25.05
N PHE A 134 -20.07 -22.42 -25.39
CA PHE A 134 -18.96 -22.35 -24.46
C PHE A 134 -18.82 -23.63 -23.60
N GLN A 135 -19.17 -24.79 -24.15
CA GLN A 135 -19.04 -26.10 -23.52
C GLN A 135 -18.22 -27.07 -24.39
N GLY A 136 -17.89 -28.23 -23.82
CA GLY A 136 -17.16 -29.26 -24.56
C GLY A 136 -15.69 -28.94 -24.81
N GLU A 137 -15.06 -29.70 -25.71
CA GLU A 137 -13.62 -29.60 -25.99
C GLU A 137 -13.27 -28.40 -26.89
N SER A 138 -14.22 -27.86 -27.65
CA SER A 138 -14.04 -26.66 -28.48
C SER A 138 -14.08 -25.36 -27.66
N ALA A 139 -14.49 -25.46 -26.39
CA ALA A 139 -14.55 -24.34 -25.46
C ALA A 139 -13.55 -24.45 -24.31
N VAL A 140 -13.32 -23.32 -23.65
CA VAL A 140 -12.64 -23.28 -22.36
C VAL A 140 -13.15 -22.11 -21.53
N SER A 141 -13.15 -22.31 -20.21
CA SER A 141 -13.51 -21.27 -19.24
C SER A 141 -12.46 -21.23 -18.13
N PHE A 142 -12.02 -20.02 -17.79
CA PHE A 142 -11.27 -19.69 -16.59
C PHE A 142 -12.15 -18.84 -15.70
N ILE A 143 -12.38 -19.30 -14.47
CA ILE A 143 -13.29 -18.65 -13.52
C ILE A 143 -12.48 -18.21 -12.30
N GLY A 144 -12.67 -16.96 -11.88
CA GLY A 144 -12.06 -16.42 -10.68
C GLY A 144 -10.54 -16.25 -10.77
N LEU A 145 -10.00 -15.97 -11.97
CA LEU A 145 -8.59 -15.59 -12.09
C LEU A 145 -8.36 -14.27 -11.35
N THR A 146 -7.31 -14.19 -10.55
CA THR A 146 -7.01 -12.99 -9.76
C THR A 146 -5.61 -12.45 -10.04
N ALA A 147 -5.47 -11.13 -9.98
CA ALA A 147 -4.19 -10.44 -9.96
C ALA A 147 -4.21 -9.33 -8.91
N ASN A 148 -3.09 -9.13 -8.22
CA ASN A 148 -2.96 -8.10 -7.20
C ASN A 148 -1.89 -7.08 -7.61
N VAL A 149 -2.07 -5.84 -7.16
CA VAL A 149 -1.07 -4.77 -7.18
C VAL A 149 -0.94 -4.17 -5.80
N SER A 150 0.25 -3.74 -5.43
CA SER A 150 0.51 -3.12 -4.13
C SER A 150 1.57 -2.04 -4.26
N GLY A 151 1.43 -0.94 -3.54
CA GLY A 151 2.42 0.13 -3.52
C GLY A 151 2.38 0.93 -2.23
N GLU A 152 3.50 1.56 -1.90
CA GLU A 152 3.64 2.39 -0.71
C GLU A 152 4.34 3.71 -1.07
N LYS A 153 3.90 4.81 -0.46
CA LYS A 153 4.56 6.12 -0.53
C LYS A 153 4.53 6.81 0.82
N THR A 154 5.68 7.31 1.27
CA THR A 154 5.80 8.13 2.47
C THR A 154 6.06 9.59 2.12
N PHE A 155 5.34 10.48 2.80
CA PHE A 155 5.44 11.93 2.64
C PHE A 155 5.83 12.56 3.98
N THR A 156 6.82 13.45 3.96
CA THR A 156 7.25 14.23 5.14
C THR A 156 7.10 15.74 4.93
N ASN A 157 6.69 16.15 3.72
CA ASN A 157 6.42 17.54 3.32
C ASN A 157 5.68 17.57 1.97
N GLY A 158 5.33 18.77 1.51
CA GLY A 158 4.72 19.01 0.20
C GLY A 158 3.19 19.03 0.24
N SER A 159 2.57 19.20 -0.93
CA SER A 159 1.11 19.42 -1.03
C SER A 159 0.28 18.23 -0.51
N VAL A 160 0.70 16.99 -0.80
CA VAL A 160 0.03 15.78 -0.31
C VAL A 160 0.11 15.70 1.21
N PHE A 161 1.30 15.87 1.80
CA PHE A 161 1.48 15.90 3.25
C PHE A 161 0.63 16.99 3.92
N ASN A 162 0.65 18.20 3.36
CA ASN A 162 -0.07 19.34 3.93
C ASN A 162 -1.60 19.14 3.94
N ALA A 163 -2.14 18.30 3.06
CA ALA A 163 -3.58 17.98 3.07
C ALA A 163 -3.99 17.25 4.36
N PHE A 164 -3.10 16.43 4.93
CA PHE A 164 -3.33 15.72 6.19
C PHE A 164 -3.13 16.58 7.44
N LEU A 165 -2.68 17.84 7.27
CA LEU A 165 -2.66 18.86 8.33
C LEU A 165 -3.86 19.83 8.22
N GLY A 166 -4.72 19.65 7.22
CA GLY A 166 -5.90 20.49 6.99
C GLY A 166 -7.05 20.21 7.96
N THR A 167 -8.18 20.91 7.76
CA THR A 167 -9.41 20.70 8.52
C THR A 167 -10.42 19.80 7.82
N GLU A 168 -10.25 19.58 6.51
CA GLU A 168 -11.16 18.79 5.68
C GLU A 168 -10.64 17.35 5.50
N PRO A 169 -11.50 16.34 5.45
CA PRO A 169 -11.12 14.97 5.10
C PRO A 169 -10.37 14.88 3.77
N VAL A 170 -9.48 13.91 3.69
CA VAL A 170 -8.73 13.57 2.48
C VAL A 170 -9.45 12.45 1.74
N ASP A 171 -9.95 12.79 0.56
CA ASP A 171 -10.56 11.84 -0.36
C ASP A 171 -9.51 11.10 -1.18
N PHE A 172 -9.83 9.85 -1.50
CA PHE A 172 -9.11 9.04 -2.47
C PHE A 172 -10.08 8.58 -3.55
N PHE A 173 -9.67 8.69 -4.80
CA PHE A 173 -10.44 8.27 -5.97
C PHE A 173 -9.71 7.14 -6.69
N PHE A 174 -10.43 6.06 -6.96
CA PHE A 174 -9.93 4.89 -7.64
C PHE A 174 -10.56 4.73 -9.02
N SER A 175 -9.70 4.48 -10.00
CA SER A 175 -10.09 4.13 -11.36
C SER A 175 -9.46 2.78 -11.74
N ALA A 176 -10.21 1.96 -12.47
CA ALA A 176 -9.77 0.66 -12.96
C ALA A 176 -10.29 0.42 -14.38
N GLU A 177 -9.41 0.56 -15.37
CA GLU A 177 -9.73 0.34 -16.79
C GLU A 177 -9.30 -1.06 -17.21
N THR A 178 -10.18 -1.83 -17.87
CA THR A 178 -9.81 -3.14 -18.40
C THR A 178 -9.10 -3.01 -19.74
N ILE A 179 -7.96 -3.66 -19.86
CA ILE A 179 -7.13 -3.73 -21.08
C ILE A 179 -6.85 -5.18 -21.48
N SER A 180 -7.79 -6.08 -21.16
CA SER A 180 -7.64 -7.52 -21.35
C SER A 180 -7.64 -7.93 -22.84
N ILE A 181 -6.81 -8.91 -23.19
CA ILE A 181 -6.65 -9.39 -24.57
C ILE A 181 -6.62 -10.93 -24.60
N VAL A 182 -7.34 -11.52 -25.55
CA VAL A 182 -7.21 -12.94 -25.92
C VAL A 182 -6.41 -13.04 -27.22
N ASN A 183 -5.38 -13.87 -27.23
CA ASN A 183 -4.54 -14.14 -28.41
C ASN A 183 -4.68 -15.61 -28.83
N GLY A 184 -4.57 -15.88 -30.12
CA GLY A 184 -4.60 -17.24 -30.69
C GLY A 184 -4.77 -17.21 -32.20
N THR A 185 -4.53 -18.34 -32.87
CA THR A 185 -4.66 -18.46 -34.34
C THR A 185 -6.06 -18.84 -34.80
N ALA A 186 -7.01 -19.05 -33.88
CA ALA A 186 -8.34 -19.51 -34.23
C ALA A 186 -9.32 -18.39 -34.58
N ASN A 187 -10.32 -18.72 -35.40
CA ASN A 187 -11.59 -18.01 -35.35
C ASN A 187 -12.21 -18.26 -33.98
N ILE A 188 -12.39 -17.21 -33.17
CA ILE A 188 -12.87 -17.35 -31.79
C ILE A 188 -14.03 -16.41 -31.49
N LEU A 189 -14.94 -16.89 -30.65
CA LEU A 189 -15.81 -16.02 -29.86
C LEU A 189 -15.34 -16.03 -28.41
N ASN A 190 -15.20 -14.86 -27.81
CA ASN A 190 -14.77 -14.73 -26.42
C ASN A 190 -15.74 -13.87 -25.61
N ALA A 191 -15.83 -14.15 -24.31
CA ALA A 191 -16.48 -13.29 -23.33
C ALA A 191 -15.57 -13.17 -22.10
N ILE A 192 -15.32 -11.93 -21.68
CA ILE A 192 -14.53 -11.60 -20.50
C ILE A 192 -15.40 -10.73 -19.58
N ALA A 193 -15.38 -11.04 -18.30
CA ALA A 193 -15.99 -10.22 -17.26
C ALA A 193 -14.97 -10.03 -16.13
N THR A 194 -14.51 -8.80 -15.93
CA THR A 194 -13.55 -8.46 -14.88
C THR A 194 -14.19 -7.56 -13.83
N LYS A 195 -13.69 -7.67 -12.61
CA LYS A 195 -14.02 -6.85 -11.45
C LYS A 195 -12.73 -6.33 -10.83
N ALA A 196 -12.81 -5.18 -10.16
CA ALA A 196 -11.71 -4.60 -9.41
C ALA A 196 -12.19 -4.07 -8.05
N GLN A 197 -11.28 -4.08 -7.08
CA GLN A 197 -11.41 -3.41 -5.78
C GLN A 197 -10.12 -2.67 -5.45
N ALA A 198 -10.20 -1.77 -4.49
CA ALA A 198 -9.07 -1.03 -3.97
C ALA A 198 -9.18 -0.88 -2.45
N ASP A 199 -8.05 -0.99 -1.78
CA ASP A 199 -7.88 -0.77 -0.36
C ASP A 199 -6.71 0.22 -0.17
N VAL A 200 -6.93 1.25 0.64
CA VAL A 200 -5.92 2.24 1.03
C VAL A 200 -5.77 2.22 2.53
N THR A 201 -4.52 2.22 2.99
CA THR A 201 -4.16 2.40 4.39
C THR A 201 -3.30 3.63 4.51
N VAL A 202 -3.68 4.54 5.41
CA VAL A 202 -2.93 5.75 5.73
C VAL A 202 -2.40 5.62 7.16
N THR A 203 -1.09 5.68 7.30
CA THR A 203 -0.38 5.67 8.59
C THR A 203 0.20 7.06 8.84
N TYR A 204 -0.16 7.67 9.96
CA TYR A 204 0.47 8.87 10.48
C TYR A 204 1.54 8.48 11.48
N ASP A 205 2.79 8.83 11.19
CA ASP A 205 3.88 8.78 12.16
C ASP A 205 4.04 10.17 12.78
N TYR A 206 4.00 10.27 14.10
CA TYR A 206 4.05 11.55 14.80
C TYR A 206 4.84 11.48 16.10
N THR A 207 5.37 12.62 16.52
CA THR A 207 6.01 12.81 17.81
C THR A 207 4.98 13.41 18.77
N PRO A 208 4.55 12.69 19.83
CA PRO A 208 3.55 13.19 20.77
C PRO A 208 4.03 14.46 21.49
N SER A 209 3.08 15.34 21.83
CA SER A 209 3.36 16.47 22.71
C SER A 209 3.80 15.97 24.09
N GLU A 210 4.82 16.61 24.68
CA GLU A 210 5.20 16.33 26.07
C GLU A 210 4.03 16.71 27.00
N PRO A 211 3.69 15.88 28.01
CA PRO A 211 2.66 16.26 28.97
C PRO A 211 3.08 17.55 29.69
N GLU A 212 2.13 18.45 29.92
CA GLU A 212 2.39 19.67 30.69
C GLU A 212 2.98 19.30 32.07
N PRO A 213 4.06 19.96 32.53
CA PRO A 213 4.61 19.70 33.84
C PRO A 213 3.57 20.04 34.90
N VAL A 214 3.30 19.10 35.82
CA VAL A 214 2.42 19.34 36.96
C VAL A 214 3.09 20.40 37.85
N PRO A 215 2.46 21.55 38.12
CA PRO A 215 3.00 22.54 39.05
C PRO A 215 3.17 21.89 40.44
N GLU A 216 4.37 21.99 41.00
CA GLU A 216 4.65 21.60 42.40
C GLU A 216 3.95 22.51 43.41
#